data_AF-A0A518EY30-F1
#
_entry.id   AF-A0A518EY30-F1
#
_cell.length_a   1.000
_cell.length_b   1.000
_cell.length_c   1.000
_cell.angle_alpha   90.00
_cell.angle_beta   90.00
_cell.angle_gamma   90.00
#
_symmetry.space_group_name_H-M   'P 1'
#
loop_
_entity.id
_entity.type
_entity.pdbx_description
1 polymer ?
#
loop_
_entity_poly.entity_id
_entity_poly.type
_entity_poly.pdbx_seq_one_letter_code
_entity_poly.pdbx_strand_id
1 'polypeptide(L)'
;MTQHLLFAGTHGHVVAIDKRDGQKVWDTSLPRTGYSVVSILLEDGLLFCASGGRTFALDPEDGRIMWQNEMPGLGKGLVYLATERSCQQGGMMTLAEQATSDAAAAVAAS
;
A
#
# COMPACT_ATOMS: atom_id res chain seq x y z
N MET A 1 5.30 7.63 12.63
CA MET A 1 6.43 6.69 12.79
C MET A 1 6.04 5.29 12.29
N THR A 2 5.87 5.10 10.99
CA THR A 2 5.37 3.84 10.36
C THR A 2 6.47 2.91 9.85
N GLN A 3 7.76 3.25 10.05
CA GLN A 3 8.92 2.63 9.40
C GLN A 3 9.10 1.10 9.65
N HIS A 4 8.34 0.52 10.59
CA HIS A 4 8.50 -0.88 11.02
C HIS A 4 7.23 -1.71 10.91
N LEU A 5 6.16 -1.21 10.28
CA LEU A 5 4.93 -1.97 10.11
C LEU A 5 4.89 -2.69 8.75
N LEU A 6 4.45 -3.95 8.78
CA LEU A 6 4.01 -4.74 7.63
C LEU A 6 2.49 -4.71 7.62
N PHE A 7 1.89 -4.32 6.50
CA PHE A 7 0.44 -4.34 6.32
C PHE A 7 0.03 -5.56 5.50
N ALA A 8 -0.99 -6.28 5.94
CA ALA A 8 -1.53 -7.43 5.24
C ALA A 8 -3.06 -7.37 5.20
N GLY A 9 -3.62 -7.77 4.06
CA GLY A 9 -5.05 -7.74 3.79
C GLY A 9 -5.58 -9.14 3.57
N THR A 10 -6.58 -9.56 4.34
CA THR A 10 -7.14 -10.91 4.23
C THR A 10 -8.59 -10.95 4.72
N HIS A 11 -9.47 -11.66 4.02
CA HIS A 11 -10.85 -11.92 4.47
C HIS A 11 -11.62 -10.66 4.93
N GLY A 12 -11.48 -9.54 4.23
CA GLY A 12 -12.10 -8.27 4.62
C GLY A 12 -11.48 -7.60 5.85
N HIS A 13 -10.29 -8.01 6.27
CA HIS A 13 -9.52 -7.40 7.35
C HIS A 13 -8.22 -6.83 6.80
N VAL A 14 -7.75 -5.79 7.46
CA VAL A 14 -6.42 -5.23 7.30
C VAL A 14 -5.73 -5.35 8.66
N VAL A 15 -4.52 -5.88 8.67
CA VAL A 15 -3.71 -6.03 9.88
C VAL A 15 -2.39 -5.31 9.70
N ALA A 16 -1.90 -4.71 10.78
CA ALA A 16 -0.52 -4.28 10.89
C ALA A 16 0.25 -5.19 11.82
N ILE A 17 1.45 -5.55 11.38
CA ILE A 17 2.36 -6.46 12.06
C ILE A 17 3.69 -5.73 12.23
N ASP A 18 4.30 -5.79 13.41
CA ASP A 18 5.65 -5.28 13.60
C ASP A 18 6.65 -6.19 12.86
N LYS A 19 7.43 -5.59 11.96
CA LYS A 19 8.42 -6.29 11.13
C LYS A 19 9.55 -6.92 11.94
N ARG A 20 9.78 -6.47 13.18
CA ARG A 20 10.92 -6.89 14.02
C ARG A 20 10.65 -8.22 14.70
N ASP A 21 9.42 -8.44 15.17
CA ASP A 21 9.07 -9.59 15.99
C ASP A 21 7.83 -10.36 15.48
N GLY A 22 7.14 -9.84 14.46
CA GLY A 22 5.96 -10.48 13.87
C GLY A 22 4.69 -10.32 14.71
N GLN A 23 4.70 -9.49 15.75
CA GLN A 23 3.52 -9.27 16.59
C GLN A 23 2.49 -8.39 15.89
N LYS A 24 1.21 -8.74 16.04
CA LYS A 24 0.10 -7.93 15.53
C LYS A 24 -0.03 -6.65 16.36
N VAL A 25 0.06 -5.51 15.71
CA VAL A 25 -0.08 -4.18 16.33
C VAL A 25 -1.54 -3.76 16.37
N TRP A 26 -2.22 -3.88 15.22
CA TRP A 26 -3.65 -3.57 15.10
C TRP A 26 -4.32 -4.45 14.04
N ASP A 27 -5.66 -4.48 14.08
CA ASP A 27 -6.53 -5.26 13.20
C ASP A 27 -7.83 -4.49 12.97
N THR A 28 -8.14 -4.24 11.70
CA THR A 28 -9.31 -3.46 11.29
C THR A 28 -10.16 -4.29 10.33
N SER A 29 -11.40 -4.56 10.74
CA SER A 29 -12.41 -5.15 9.87
C SER A 29 -12.96 -4.09 8.92
N LEU A 30 -12.93 -4.35 7.62
CA LEU A 30 -13.52 -3.52 6.58
C LEU A 30 -15.03 -3.78 6.53
N PRO A 31 -15.88 -2.78 6.84
CA PRO A 31 -17.32 -3.00 6.91
C PRO A 31 -17.91 -3.45 5.57
N ARG A 32 -18.83 -4.42 5.63
CA ARG A 32 -19.65 -4.90 4.49
C ARG A 32 -18.84 -5.52 3.34
N THR A 33 -17.59 -5.95 3.58
CA THR A 33 -16.77 -6.66 2.59
C THR A 33 -16.81 -8.18 2.77
N GLY A 34 -17.20 -8.68 3.94
CA GLY A 34 -17.22 -10.12 4.24
C GLY A 34 -15.84 -10.74 4.06
N TYR A 35 -15.77 -11.97 3.53
CA TYR A 35 -14.51 -12.70 3.32
C TYR A 35 -13.80 -12.35 2.00
N SER A 36 -14.10 -11.21 1.39
CA SER A 36 -13.46 -10.80 0.14
C SER A 36 -11.95 -10.57 0.31
N VAL A 37 -11.20 -10.80 -0.77
CA VAL A 37 -9.77 -10.43 -0.81
C VAL A 37 -9.61 -8.93 -0.64
N VAL A 38 -8.46 -8.52 -0.12
CA VAL A 38 -8.18 -7.12 0.20
C VAL A 38 -6.92 -6.69 -0.55
N SER A 39 -7.05 -5.69 -1.41
CA SER A 39 -5.93 -5.02 -2.06
C SER A 39 -5.48 -3.85 -1.19
N ILE A 40 -4.17 -3.63 -1.07
CA ILE A 40 -3.58 -2.61 -0.20
C ILE A 40 -2.58 -1.76 -0.98
N LEU A 41 -2.54 -0.46 -0.70
CA LEU A 41 -1.57 0.50 -1.20
C LEU A 41 -1.25 1.50 -0.08
N LEU A 42 0.04 1.71 0.22
CA LEU A 42 0.49 2.71 1.19
C LEU A 42 1.10 3.89 0.45
N GLU A 43 0.53 5.08 0.60
CA GLU A 43 1.03 6.31 -0.04
C GLU A 43 0.65 7.54 0.78
N ASP A 44 1.54 8.54 0.82
CA ASP A 44 1.31 9.85 1.46
C ASP A 44 0.79 9.76 2.91
N GLY A 45 1.24 8.75 3.65
CA GLY A 45 0.86 8.53 5.05
C GLY A 45 -0.53 7.93 5.24
N LEU A 46 -1.18 7.47 4.17
CA LEU A 46 -2.47 6.79 4.19
C LEU A 46 -2.34 5.36 3.68
N LEU A 47 -3.07 4.45 4.32
CA LEU A 47 -3.19 3.08 3.88
C LEU A 47 -4.51 2.92 3.12
N PHE A 48 -4.43 2.91 1.80
CA PHE A 48 -5.57 2.65 0.93
C PHE A 48 -5.83 1.15 0.85
N CYS A 49 -7.10 0.77 1.02
CA CYS A 49 -7.53 -0.62 0.97
C CYS A 49 -8.76 -0.75 0.09
N ALA A 50 -8.87 -1.85 -0.64
CA ALA A 50 -10.06 -2.14 -1.44
C ALA A 50 -10.51 -3.58 -1.28
N SER A 51 -11.80 -3.78 -1.07
CA SER A 51 -12.39 -5.09 -0.91
C SER A 51 -13.90 -5.04 -1.14
N GLY A 52 -14.47 -6.11 -1.70
CA GLY A 52 -15.92 -6.28 -1.85
C GLY A 52 -16.61 -5.14 -2.61
N GLY A 53 -15.94 -4.52 -3.60
CA GLY A 53 -16.47 -3.38 -4.35
C GLY A 53 -16.44 -2.05 -3.58
N ARG A 54 -15.59 -1.93 -2.55
CA ARG A 54 -15.44 -0.71 -1.74
C ARG A 54 -13.98 -0.32 -1.66
N THR A 55 -13.72 0.97 -1.46
CA THR A 55 -12.40 1.49 -1.12
C THR A 55 -12.44 2.21 0.22
N PHE A 56 -11.32 2.16 0.93
CA PHE A 56 -11.14 2.72 2.26
C PHE A 56 -9.78 3.39 2.32
N ALA A 57 -9.66 4.43 3.15
CA ALA A 57 -8.36 4.88 3.66
C ALA A 57 -8.33 4.70 5.16
N LEU A 58 -7.26 4.08 5.63
CA LEU A 58 -6.97 3.87 7.03
C LEU A 58 -5.75 4.71 7.41
N ASP A 59 -5.74 5.17 8.66
CA ASP A 59 -4.53 5.65 9.30
C ASP A 59 -3.58 4.44 9.52
N PRO A 60 -2.35 4.45 8.99
CA PRO A 60 -1.43 3.32 9.15
C PRO A 60 -0.93 3.13 10.59
N GLU A 61 -1.02 4.13 11.46
CA GLU A 61 -0.52 4.05 12.83
C GLU A 61 -1.46 3.28 13.76
N ASP A 62 -2.77 3.50 13.64
CA ASP A 62 -3.78 2.89 14.52
C ASP A 62 -4.84 2.04 13.80
N GLY A 63 -4.82 2.01 12.46
CA GLY A 63 -5.76 1.26 11.64
C GLY A 63 -7.15 1.89 11.53
N ARG A 64 -7.36 3.11 12.03
CA ARG A 64 -8.67 3.78 12.01
C ARG A 64 -9.07 4.14 10.58
N ILE A 65 -10.29 3.77 10.21
CA ILE A 65 -10.88 4.17 8.93
C ILE A 65 -11.10 5.69 8.93
N MET A 66 -10.39 6.39 8.05
CA MET A 66 -10.50 7.83 7.84
C MET A 66 -11.63 8.17 6.87
N TRP A 67 -11.80 7.37 5.81
CA TRP A 67 -12.92 7.49 4.88
C TRP A 67 -13.21 6.17 4.17
N GLN A 68 -14.39 6.08 3.55
CA GLN A 68 -14.80 4.95 2.70
C GLN A 68 -15.59 5.41 1.46
N ASN A 69 -15.55 4.62 0.39
CA ASN A 69 -16.34 4.81 -0.83
C ASN A 69 -16.89 3.46 -1.34
N GLU A 70 -18.17 3.42 -1.71
CA GLU A 70 -18.89 2.19 -2.08
C GLU A 70 -18.86 1.84 -3.58
N MET A 71 -18.22 2.65 -4.43
CA MET A 71 -18.11 2.44 -5.88
C MET A 71 -19.41 1.89 -6.52
N PRO A 72 -20.54 2.63 -6.41
CA PRO A 72 -21.86 2.12 -6.77
C PRO A 72 -21.93 1.73 -8.25
N GLY A 73 -22.59 0.60 -8.53
CA GLY A 73 -22.83 0.12 -9.89
C GLY A 73 -21.70 -0.71 -10.51
N LEU A 74 -20.56 -0.88 -9.84
CA LEU A 74 -19.41 -1.65 -10.36
C LEU A 74 -19.35 -3.11 -9.88
N GLY A 75 -20.28 -3.53 -9.01
CA GLY A 75 -20.32 -4.88 -8.45
C GLY A 75 -19.30 -5.10 -7.34
N LYS A 76 -18.99 -6.38 -7.05
CA LYS A 76 -18.10 -6.81 -5.95
C LYS A 76 -16.87 -7.59 -6.44
N GLY A 77 -16.42 -7.30 -7.66
CA GLY A 77 -15.26 -7.95 -8.26
C GLY A 77 -13.95 -7.61 -7.55
N LEU A 78 -12.85 -8.18 -8.06
CA LEU A 78 -11.50 -7.81 -7.63
C LEU A 78 -11.24 -6.33 -7.91
N VAL A 79 -10.64 -5.65 -6.94
CA VAL A 79 -10.29 -4.23 -7.06
C VAL A 79 -8.77 -4.11 -7.07
N TYR A 80 -8.24 -3.47 -8.10
CA TYR A 80 -6.82 -3.10 -8.17
C TYR A 80 -6.69 -1.62 -7.83
N LEU A 81 -5.64 -1.28 -7.09
CA LEU A 81 -5.35 0.08 -6.67
C LEU A 81 -4.13 0.59 -7.41
N ALA A 82 -4.23 1.83 -7.88
CA ALA A 82 -3.11 2.60 -8.40
C ALA A 82 -3.37 4.08 -8.09
N THR A 83 -2.30 4.82 -7.90
CA THR A 83 -2.25 6.26 -7.69
C THR A 83 -1.47 6.89 -8.83
N GLU A 84 -1.55 8.21 -8.97
CA GLU A 84 -0.77 8.97 -9.93
C GLU A 84 0.74 8.77 -9.75
N ARG A 85 1.24 8.44 -8.55
CA ARG A 85 2.66 8.12 -8.35
C ARG A 85 2.99 6.65 -8.55
N SER A 86 1.99 5.77 -8.65
CA SER A 86 2.22 4.36 -9.00
C SER A 86 2.92 4.22 -10.37
N CYS A 87 2.82 5.23 -11.24
CA CYS A 87 3.58 5.28 -12.50
C CYS A 87 5.02 5.81 -12.35
N GLN A 88 5.32 6.58 -11.29
CA GLN A 88 6.65 7.14 -11.00
C GLN A 88 7.53 6.14 -10.22
N GLN A 89 6.91 5.27 -9.41
CA GLN A 89 7.59 4.17 -8.71
C GLN A 89 7.44 2.82 -9.43
N GLY A 90 6.84 2.82 -10.62
CA GLY A 90 6.97 1.76 -11.62
C GLY A 90 8.30 1.87 -12.36
N GLY A 91 9.41 1.92 -11.62
CA GLY A 91 10.74 1.79 -12.16
C GLY A 91 10.91 0.37 -12.69
N MET A 92 10.50 0.13 -13.94
CA MET A 92 11.37 -0.64 -14.81
C MET A 92 12.67 0.16 -14.84
N MET A 93 13.60 -0.22 -13.95
CA MET A 93 14.94 0.32 -13.92
C MET A 93 15.55 0.02 -15.30
N THR A 94 15.47 0.98 -16.23
CA THR A 94 16.34 0.97 -17.38
C THR A 94 17.75 1.09 -16.84
N LEU A 95 18.50 0.00 -16.88
CA LEU A 95 19.91 -0.12 -16.52
C LEU A 95 20.82 0.95 -17.17
N ALA A 96 20.29 1.80 -18.03
CA ALA A 96 20.96 2.92 -18.67
C ALA A 96 21.26 4.10 -17.74
N GLU A 97 20.45 4.41 -16.73
CA GLU A 97 20.66 5.63 -15.90
C GLU A 97 21.62 5.43 -14.72
N GLN A 98 21.80 4.21 -14.22
CA GLN A 98 22.80 3.96 -13.17
C GLN A 98 24.25 4.02 -13.69
N ALA A 99 24.47 3.70 -14.98
CA ALA A 99 25.81 3.72 -15.56
C ALA A 99 26.37 5.15 -15.72
N THR A 100 25.51 6.17 -15.86
CA THR A 100 25.97 7.56 -16.03
C THR A 100 26.40 8.20 -14.72
N SER A 101 25.84 7.76 -13.58
CA SER A 101 26.21 8.26 -12.25
C SER A 101 27.56 7.72 -11.77
N ASP A 102 27.86 6.43 -11.99
CA ASP A 102 29.14 5.84 -11.57
C ASP A 102 30.33 6.37 -12.39
N ALA A 103 30.12 6.64 -13.68
CA ALA A 103 31.15 7.24 -14.52
C ALA A 103 31.49 8.69 -14.10
N ALA A 104 30.51 9.46 -13.63
CA ALA A 104 30.71 10.83 -13.15
C ALA A 104 31.41 10.88 -11.78
N ALA A 105 31.15 9.92 -10.89
CA ALA A 105 31.82 9.82 -9.60
C ALA A 105 33.30 9.38 -9.74
N ALA A 106 33.62 8.52 -10.71
CA ALA A 106 34.99 8.07 -10.95
C ALA A 106 35.93 9.16 -11.51
N VAL A 107 35.40 10.13 -12.27
CA VAL A 107 36.21 11.24 -12.81
C VAL A 107 36.43 12.40 -11.82
N ALA A 108 35.69 12.45 -10.71
CA ALA A 108 35.85 13.48 -9.68
C ALA A 108 36.84 13.09 -8.56
N ALA A 109 37.33 11.84 -8.57
CA ALA A 109 38.26 11.31 -7.57
C ALA A 109 39.72 11.19 -8.08
N SER A 110 40.06 11.85 -9.20
CA SER A 110 41.44 11.96 -9.73
C SER A 110 41.97 13.39 -9.60
#